data_AF-A0A5M5BTJ6-F1
#
_entry.id   AF-A0A5M5BTJ6-F1
#
_cell.length_a   1.000
_cell.length_b   1.000
_cell.length_c   1.000
_cell.angle_alpha   90.00
_cell.angle_beta   90.00
_cell.angle_gamma   90.00
#
_symmetry.space_group_name_H-M   'P 1'
#
loop_
_entity.id
_entity.type
_entity.pdbx_description
1 polymer ?
#
loop_
_entity_poly.entity_id
_entity_poly.type
_entity_poly.pdbx_seq_one_letter_code
_entity_poly.pdbx_strand_id
1 'polypeptide(L)'
;YPPTQEYVEMFPWADGTPFDWKKTETEGKLDAMFLTGTFKNGEQLLSEIVLPRDPRLYEHCMVNGLPKMLDWSAGTMSGLPYELWVGGYDEGQNAALESGNYATGYKNMKYYLGTEYQRQYTHWVYLRLSDIYLTYAEALLQAKNDHRGAIDQMNIVRARVGLKKDLAECVTDKNLLSDKAALLEELLCERVRELELEDSRYFDLVRYKRADRFEKRLHGLLAYRLDDTGNRITGNAKWNEGDKNKGALQPTRFEYERFELSKPVRRWWTYGFDPKWYLSPFPQTEINKGYGLIQNPGW
;
A
#
# COMPACT_ATOMS: atom_id res chain seq x y z
N TYR A 1 -8.25 6.52 -6.99
CA TYR A 1 -8.32 5.94 -5.64
C TYR A 1 -6.91 5.85 -5.08
N PRO A 2 -6.59 6.56 -4.00
CA PRO A 2 -5.27 6.47 -3.37
C PRO A 2 -5.17 5.23 -2.45
N PRO A 3 -3.94 4.77 -2.12
CA PRO A 3 -3.68 3.66 -1.21
C PRO A 3 -4.31 3.89 0.16
N THR A 4 -4.88 2.86 0.80
CA THR A 4 -5.36 2.99 2.19
C THR A 4 -4.27 2.64 3.18
N GLN A 5 -4.42 3.12 4.42
CA GLN A 5 -3.50 2.79 5.51
C GLN A 5 -3.37 1.29 5.71
N GLU A 6 -4.46 0.52 5.60
CA GLU A 6 -4.42 -0.93 5.72
C GLU A 6 -3.51 -1.59 4.69
N TYR A 7 -3.45 -1.03 3.48
CA TYR A 7 -2.61 -1.56 2.42
C TYR A 7 -1.14 -1.20 2.67
N VAL A 8 -0.85 0.03 3.08
CA VAL A 8 0.51 0.48 3.45
C VAL A 8 1.06 -0.33 4.63
N GLU A 9 0.22 -0.70 5.61
CA GLU A 9 0.62 -1.53 6.74
C GLU A 9 0.91 -3.00 6.36
N MET A 10 0.43 -3.51 5.21
CA MET A 10 0.72 -4.89 4.78
C MET A 10 2.19 -5.09 4.42
N PHE A 11 2.89 -4.04 3.99
CA PHE A 11 4.29 -4.11 3.62
C PHE A 11 5.17 -4.32 4.86
N PRO A 12 5.94 -5.41 4.97
CA PRO A 12 6.80 -5.64 6.14
C PRO A 12 7.95 -4.61 6.21
N TRP A 13 8.74 -4.71 7.27
CA TRP A 13 10.09 -4.13 7.29
C TRP A 13 10.98 -4.81 6.23
N ALA A 14 12.10 -4.18 5.89
CA ALA A 14 13.04 -4.64 4.85
C ALA A 14 13.68 -6.00 5.19
N ASP A 15 13.70 -6.39 6.46
CA ASP A 15 14.11 -7.73 6.91
C ASP A 15 13.00 -8.79 6.78
N GLY A 16 11.82 -8.38 6.30
CA GLY A 16 10.65 -9.22 6.10
C GLY A 16 9.74 -9.36 7.33
N THR A 17 10.12 -8.82 8.49
CA THR A 17 9.28 -8.87 9.71
C THR A 17 8.00 -8.03 9.52
N PRO A 18 6.82 -8.52 9.97
CA PRO A 18 5.58 -7.76 9.84
C PRO A 18 5.65 -6.37 10.47
N PHE A 19 5.08 -5.37 9.79
CA PHE A 19 4.91 -4.05 10.37
C PHE A 19 3.77 -4.07 11.39
N ASP A 20 4.00 -3.51 12.57
CA ASP A 20 2.99 -3.33 13.62
C ASP A 20 2.97 -1.86 14.04
N TRP A 21 1.85 -1.18 13.75
CA TRP A 21 1.65 0.22 14.08
C TRP A 21 1.85 0.50 15.57
N LYS A 22 1.18 -0.25 16.46
CA LYS A 22 1.16 0.03 17.90
C LYS A 22 2.53 -0.18 18.51
N LYS A 23 3.23 -1.23 18.09
CA LYS A 23 4.60 -1.50 18.50
C LYS A 23 5.53 -0.36 18.05
N THR A 24 5.44 0.03 16.78
CA THR A 24 6.27 1.10 16.20
C THR A 24 6.04 2.45 16.88
N GLU A 25 4.77 2.76 17.18
CA GLU A 25 4.35 3.94 17.94
C GLU A 25 4.92 3.93 19.36
N THR A 26 4.80 2.81 20.09
CA THR A 26 5.33 2.66 21.45
C THR A 26 6.86 2.78 21.49
N GLU A 27 7.55 2.32 20.46
CA GLU A 27 8.99 2.46 20.31
C GLU A 27 9.42 3.87 19.84
N GLY A 28 8.47 4.76 19.53
CA GLY A 28 8.75 6.12 19.06
C GLY A 28 9.37 6.16 17.65
N LYS A 29 9.12 5.14 16.82
CA LYS A 29 9.79 4.94 15.52
C LYS A 29 8.92 5.25 14.30
N LEU A 30 7.74 5.85 14.48
CA LEU A 30 6.86 6.19 13.35
C LEU A 30 7.51 7.17 12.38
N ASP A 31 8.35 8.09 12.85
CA ASP A 31 9.15 9.00 11.99
C ASP A 31 10.09 8.27 11.03
N ALA A 32 10.54 7.08 11.42
CA ALA A 32 11.43 6.24 10.63
C ALA A 32 10.68 5.21 9.79
N MET A 33 9.34 5.18 9.78
CA MET A 33 8.61 4.06 9.14
C MET A 33 8.64 4.09 7.61
N PHE A 34 8.92 5.25 7.00
CA PHE A 34 9.00 5.40 5.55
C PHE A 34 10.43 5.56 5.06
N LEU A 35 11.26 6.36 5.72
CA LEU A 35 12.67 6.50 5.38
C LEU A 35 13.45 7.08 6.55
N THR A 36 14.76 6.86 6.53
CA THR A 36 15.74 7.56 7.35
C THR A 36 16.90 8.02 6.47
N GLY A 37 17.86 8.77 7.02
CA GLY A 37 19.05 9.18 6.30
C GLY A 37 19.92 10.13 7.12
N THR A 38 20.92 10.71 6.48
CA THR A 38 21.85 11.67 7.11
C THR A 38 21.94 12.93 6.27
N PHE A 39 22.28 14.06 6.89
CA PHE A 39 22.58 15.29 6.15
C PHE A 39 24.08 15.40 5.92
N LYS A 40 24.49 15.57 4.66
CA LYS A 40 25.87 15.95 4.34
C LYS A 40 26.10 17.43 4.61
N ASN A 41 27.35 17.79 4.92
CA ASN A 41 27.70 19.18 5.23
C ASN A 41 27.38 20.09 4.03
N GLY A 42 26.58 21.13 4.27
CA GLY A 42 26.14 22.08 3.24
C GLY A 42 24.91 21.64 2.43
N GLU A 43 24.35 20.45 2.67
CA GLU A 43 23.10 20.00 2.02
C GLU A 43 21.88 20.28 2.90
N GLN A 44 20.79 20.74 2.27
CA GLN A 44 19.49 20.87 2.93
C GLN A 44 18.62 19.61 2.81
N LEU A 45 18.90 18.77 1.82
CA LEU A 45 18.16 17.54 1.56
C LEU A 45 18.75 16.40 2.36
N LEU A 46 17.90 15.44 2.72
CA LEU A 46 18.35 14.21 3.34
C LEU A 46 19.14 13.40 2.30
N SER A 47 20.40 13.12 2.62
CA SER A 47 21.30 12.26 1.86
C SER A 47 21.20 10.81 2.38
N GLU A 48 22.07 9.90 1.93
CA GLU A 48 22.25 8.53 2.46
C GLU A 48 20.94 7.83 2.88
N ILE A 49 19.93 7.92 2.01
CA ILE A 49 18.56 7.50 2.31
C ILE A 49 18.53 5.99 2.52
N VAL A 50 17.91 5.58 3.61
CA VAL A 50 17.60 4.19 3.92
C VAL A 50 16.09 4.03 3.87
N LEU A 51 15.64 3.05 3.09
CA LEU A 51 14.24 2.65 2.98
C LEU A 51 14.00 1.41 3.85
N PRO A 52 13.40 1.55 5.05
CA PRO A 52 13.34 0.46 6.03
C PRO A 52 12.22 -0.54 5.77
N ARG A 53 11.37 -0.35 4.76
CA ARG A 53 10.23 -1.23 4.44
C ARG A 53 10.50 -2.10 3.22
N ASP A 54 9.61 -3.04 2.98
CA ASP A 54 9.53 -3.80 1.72
C ASP A 54 9.66 -2.85 0.51
N PRO A 55 10.63 -3.06 -0.39
CA PRO A 55 10.87 -2.18 -1.53
C PRO A 55 9.63 -1.90 -2.38
N ARG A 56 8.70 -2.86 -2.46
CA ARG A 56 7.45 -2.70 -3.22
C ARG A 56 6.58 -1.57 -2.69
N LEU A 57 6.66 -1.22 -1.41
CA LEU A 57 5.93 -0.06 -0.87
C LEU A 57 6.26 1.21 -1.65
N TYR A 58 7.54 1.41 -1.97
CA TYR A 58 8.03 2.61 -2.64
C TYR A 58 7.84 2.58 -4.15
N GLU A 59 7.56 1.42 -4.72
CA GLU A 59 7.15 1.27 -6.13
C GLU A 59 5.62 1.42 -6.28
N HIS A 60 4.86 1.09 -5.24
CA HIS A 60 3.40 1.05 -5.25
C HIS A 60 2.79 2.36 -4.75
N CYS A 61 3.40 2.99 -3.75
CA CYS A 61 2.86 4.15 -3.05
C CYS A 61 3.89 5.31 -3.00
N MET A 62 3.44 6.50 -3.34
CA MET A 62 4.07 7.75 -2.92
C MET A 62 3.83 7.91 -1.41
N VAL A 63 4.91 7.91 -0.64
CA VAL A 63 4.92 8.07 0.82
C VAL A 63 5.63 9.36 1.22
N ASN A 64 5.37 9.83 2.43
CA ASN A 64 5.94 11.07 2.94
C ASN A 64 7.48 11.03 2.92
N GLY A 65 8.12 12.09 2.43
CA GLY A 65 9.57 12.26 2.43
C GLY A 65 10.33 11.52 1.32
N LEU A 66 9.68 10.63 0.56
CA LEU A 66 10.33 9.90 -0.55
C LEU A 66 10.77 10.89 -1.65
N PRO A 67 12.00 10.80 -2.17
CA PRO A 67 12.43 11.66 -3.29
C PRO A 67 11.62 11.42 -4.56
N LYS A 68 11.34 12.50 -5.30
CA LYS A 68 10.46 12.46 -6.49
C LYS A 68 11.11 11.92 -7.76
N MET A 69 12.45 11.87 -7.81
CA MET A 69 13.17 11.46 -9.01
C MET A 69 13.88 10.13 -8.75
N LEU A 70 13.79 9.22 -9.71
CA LEU A 70 14.60 8.01 -9.76
C LEU A 70 15.40 8.05 -11.06
N ASP A 71 16.73 8.07 -10.95
CA ASP A 71 17.59 8.05 -12.12
C ASP A 71 17.49 6.69 -12.83
N TRP A 72 17.17 6.70 -14.13
CA TRP A 72 16.99 5.49 -14.92
C TRP A 72 18.28 4.67 -15.09
N SER A 73 19.44 5.34 -15.11
CA SER A 73 20.71 4.69 -15.43
C SER A 73 21.39 4.13 -14.17
N ALA A 74 21.38 4.91 -13.10
CA ALA A 74 22.05 4.60 -11.84
C ALA A 74 21.11 4.01 -10.78
N GLY A 75 19.79 4.10 -10.97
CA GLY A 75 18.81 3.68 -9.97
C GLY A 75 18.83 4.52 -8.68
N THR A 76 19.42 5.72 -8.74
CA THR A 76 19.60 6.58 -7.57
C THR A 76 18.40 7.52 -7.40
N MET A 77 17.85 7.58 -6.19
CA MET A 77 16.81 8.54 -5.84
C MET A 77 17.39 9.94 -5.64
N SER A 78 16.69 10.97 -6.12
CA SER A 78 17.10 12.37 -5.99
C SER A 78 15.91 13.33 -6.09
N GLY A 79 16.21 14.64 -6.04
CA GLY A 79 15.22 15.70 -6.16
C GLY A 79 14.51 16.02 -4.85
N LEU A 80 13.46 16.83 -4.95
CA LEU A 80 12.66 17.22 -3.79
C LEU A 80 11.88 16.01 -3.24
N PRO A 81 11.70 15.91 -1.92
CA PRO A 81 10.86 14.89 -1.31
C PRO A 81 9.38 15.19 -1.55
N TYR A 82 8.54 14.16 -1.53
CA TYR A 82 7.08 14.32 -1.44
C TYR A 82 6.69 14.89 -0.08
N GLU A 83 5.97 16.00 -0.08
CA GLU A 83 5.41 16.62 1.12
C GLU A 83 3.98 16.15 1.35
N LEU A 84 3.85 14.99 1.99
CA LEU A 84 2.55 14.34 2.25
C LEU A 84 2.06 14.55 3.69
N TRP A 85 2.30 15.75 4.23
CA TRP A 85 1.73 16.20 5.50
C TRP A 85 0.72 17.32 5.27
N VAL A 86 -0.20 17.47 6.21
CA VAL A 86 -1.22 18.51 6.18
C VAL A 86 -0.57 19.88 6.13
N GLY A 87 -0.85 20.62 5.06
CA GLY A 87 -0.27 21.92 4.76
C GLY A 87 1.03 21.87 3.96
N GLY A 88 1.51 20.69 3.60
CA GLY A 88 2.69 20.46 2.77
C GLY A 88 2.48 20.83 1.30
N TYR A 89 3.56 20.82 0.53
CA TYR A 89 3.54 21.24 -0.88
C TYR A 89 2.66 20.38 -1.78
N ASP A 90 2.76 19.05 -1.67
CA ASP A 90 2.09 18.11 -2.59
C ASP A 90 0.68 17.74 -2.13
N GLU A 91 0.53 17.35 -0.87
CA GLU A 91 -0.76 16.93 -0.31
C GLU A 91 -1.67 18.12 -0.01
N GLY A 92 -1.14 19.26 0.43
CA GLY A 92 -1.91 20.46 0.76
C GLY A 92 -2.91 20.25 1.90
N GLN A 93 -4.16 19.93 1.58
CA GLN A 93 -5.23 19.62 2.56
C GLN A 93 -6.06 18.39 2.11
N ASN A 94 -5.55 17.63 1.13
CA ASN A 94 -6.28 16.54 0.49
C ASN A 94 -6.70 15.46 1.49
N ALA A 95 -5.79 14.97 2.34
CA ALA A 95 -6.07 13.96 3.36
C ALA A 95 -7.02 14.47 4.43
N ALA A 96 -6.80 15.69 4.94
CA ALA A 96 -7.65 16.30 5.95
C ALA A 96 -9.10 16.54 5.46
N LEU A 97 -9.26 16.79 4.16
CA LEU A 97 -10.57 16.99 3.52
C LEU A 97 -11.12 15.71 2.87
N GLU A 98 -10.36 14.61 2.88
CA GLU A 98 -10.66 13.36 2.17
C GLU A 98 -10.97 13.59 0.69
N SER A 99 -10.15 14.38 0.02
CA SER A 99 -10.40 14.84 -1.35
C SER A 99 -9.15 14.74 -2.22
N GLY A 100 -9.38 14.70 -3.54
CA GLY A 100 -8.32 14.70 -4.55
C GLY A 100 -7.42 13.46 -4.54
N ASN A 101 -6.19 13.64 -5.01
CA ASN A 101 -5.30 12.52 -5.33
C ASN A 101 -4.52 11.97 -4.11
N TYR A 102 -4.53 12.71 -2.99
CA TYR A 102 -3.87 12.34 -1.74
C TYR A 102 -4.88 12.16 -0.59
N ALA A 103 -6.13 11.84 -0.90
CA ALA A 103 -7.24 11.79 0.07
C ALA A 103 -7.01 10.86 1.28
N THR A 104 -6.05 9.94 1.21
CA THR A 104 -5.68 9.02 2.29
C THR A 104 -4.30 9.32 2.90
N GLY A 105 -3.65 10.43 2.52
CA GLY A 105 -2.26 10.72 2.86
C GLY A 105 -1.22 10.05 1.94
N TYR A 106 -1.68 9.27 0.97
CA TYR A 106 -0.86 8.54 0.01
C TYR A 106 -1.33 8.79 -1.42
N LYS A 107 -0.50 8.42 -2.40
CA LYS A 107 -0.91 8.37 -3.81
C LYS A 107 -0.28 7.15 -4.49
N ASN A 108 -0.95 6.58 -5.49
CA ASN A 108 -0.39 5.45 -6.23
C ASN A 108 0.85 5.90 -7.02
N MET A 109 1.87 5.04 -7.01
CA MET A 109 3.06 5.16 -7.85
C MET A 109 3.12 4.08 -8.93
N LYS A 110 2.55 2.88 -8.68
CA LYS A 110 2.53 1.81 -9.70
C LYS A 110 1.76 2.25 -10.94
N TYR A 111 2.33 1.98 -12.12
CA TYR A 111 1.88 2.47 -13.43
C TYR A 111 1.84 4.00 -13.58
N TYR A 112 2.34 4.76 -12.60
CA TYR A 112 2.55 6.19 -12.76
C TYR A 112 3.87 6.40 -13.47
N LEU A 113 3.79 6.75 -14.74
CA LEU A 113 4.95 6.90 -15.61
C LEU A 113 5.25 8.39 -15.77
N GLY A 114 6.55 8.73 -15.73
CA GLY A 114 7.02 10.09 -15.93
C GLY A 114 6.88 10.56 -17.37
N THR A 115 7.46 11.72 -17.66
CA THR A 115 7.46 12.34 -18.99
C THR A 115 8.13 11.47 -20.06
N GLU A 116 8.95 10.50 -19.67
CA GLU A 116 9.62 9.54 -20.53
C GLU A 116 8.64 8.63 -21.27
N TYR A 117 7.45 8.42 -20.70
CA TYR A 117 6.35 7.65 -21.29
C TYR A 117 5.23 8.55 -21.83
N GLN A 118 5.49 9.85 -21.99
CA GLN A 118 4.54 10.78 -22.58
C GLN A 118 4.21 10.34 -24.01
N ARG A 119 2.90 10.21 -24.30
CA ARG A 119 2.35 9.70 -25.59
C ARG A 119 2.72 8.24 -25.90
N GLN A 120 3.13 7.46 -24.92
CA GLN A 120 3.28 6.01 -25.03
C GLN A 120 2.11 5.30 -24.33
N TYR A 121 1.81 4.08 -24.74
CA TYR A 121 0.80 3.26 -24.09
C TYR A 121 1.35 2.65 -22.80
N THR A 122 0.58 2.71 -21.72
CA THR A 122 0.88 1.95 -20.50
C THR A 122 0.77 0.45 -20.80
N HIS A 123 1.83 -0.30 -20.48
CA HIS A 123 1.83 -1.76 -20.62
C HIS A 123 1.20 -2.40 -19.38
N TRP A 124 -0.13 -2.54 -19.40
CA TRP A 124 -0.88 -3.22 -18.35
C TRP A 124 -0.55 -4.71 -18.33
N VAL A 125 -0.13 -5.21 -17.17
CA VAL A 125 0.23 -6.62 -17.03
C VAL A 125 -1.03 -7.44 -16.78
N TYR A 126 -1.37 -8.32 -17.72
CA TYR A 126 -2.52 -9.22 -17.60
C TYR A 126 -2.15 -10.56 -16.95
N LEU A 127 -0.92 -11.05 -17.21
CA LEU A 127 -0.39 -12.28 -16.65
C LEU A 127 1.11 -12.12 -16.44
N ARG A 128 1.62 -12.61 -15.30
CA ARG A 128 3.06 -12.64 -15.02
C ARG A 128 3.45 -13.78 -14.11
N LEU A 129 4.75 -14.09 -14.15
CA LEU A 129 5.31 -15.24 -13.47
C LEU A 129 5.10 -15.23 -11.94
N SER A 130 5.13 -14.06 -11.29
CA SER A 130 4.83 -13.98 -9.85
C SER A 130 3.43 -14.48 -9.49
N ASP A 131 2.42 -14.16 -10.30
CA ASP A 131 1.06 -14.63 -10.05
C ASP A 131 0.97 -16.16 -10.24
N ILE A 132 1.73 -16.72 -11.19
CA ILE A 132 1.82 -18.18 -11.38
C ILE A 132 2.41 -18.85 -10.14
N TYR A 133 3.49 -18.31 -9.57
CA TYR A 133 4.08 -18.83 -8.32
C TYR A 133 3.09 -18.77 -7.16
N LEU A 134 2.41 -17.64 -6.97
CA LEU A 134 1.44 -17.49 -5.87
C LEU A 134 0.18 -18.35 -6.07
N THR A 135 -0.27 -18.52 -7.31
CA THR A 135 -1.37 -19.44 -7.66
C THR A 135 -0.97 -20.89 -7.40
N TYR A 136 0.27 -21.26 -7.74
CA TYR A 136 0.77 -22.60 -7.47
C TYR A 136 0.94 -22.86 -5.96
N ALA A 137 1.43 -21.88 -5.21
CA ALA A 137 1.48 -21.92 -3.75
C ALA A 137 0.10 -22.17 -3.14
N GLU A 138 -0.92 -21.47 -3.63
CA GLU A 138 -2.31 -21.67 -3.20
C GLU A 138 -2.80 -23.08 -3.54
N ALA A 139 -2.53 -23.58 -4.74
CA ALA A 139 -2.92 -24.92 -5.17
C ALA A 139 -2.26 -26.01 -4.30
N LEU A 140 -0.98 -25.88 -3.96
CA LEU A 140 -0.26 -26.79 -3.06
C LEU A 140 -0.94 -26.83 -1.68
N LEU A 141 -1.22 -25.67 -1.11
CA LEU A 141 -1.87 -25.56 0.20
C LEU A 141 -3.30 -26.12 0.17
N GLN A 142 -4.08 -25.80 -0.86
CA GLN A 142 -5.48 -26.20 -0.93
C GLN A 142 -5.64 -27.70 -1.22
N ALA A 143 -4.89 -28.24 -2.17
CA ALA A 143 -5.04 -29.62 -2.63
C ALA A 143 -4.31 -30.64 -1.75
N LYS A 144 -3.14 -30.27 -1.19
CA LYS A 144 -2.26 -31.22 -0.48
C LYS A 144 -1.97 -30.84 0.97
N ASN A 145 -2.43 -29.66 1.42
CA ASN A 145 -2.05 -29.10 2.71
C ASN A 145 -0.52 -28.96 2.86
N ASP A 146 0.17 -28.73 1.74
CA ASP A 146 1.62 -28.62 1.68
C ASP A 146 2.07 -27.19 2.06
N HIS A 147 2.27 -26.99 3.37
CA HIS A 147 2.62 -25.68 3.91
C HIS A 147 4.02 -25.24 3.49
N ARG A 148 5.00 -26.15 3.54
CA ARG A 148 6.38 -25.85 3.16
C ARG A 148 6.49 -25.56 1.67
N GLY A 149 5.88 -26.39 0.81
CA GLY A 149 5.87 -26.14 -0.63
C GLY A 149 5.23 -24.81 -1.00
N ALA A 150 4.13 -24.44 -0.34
CA ALA A 150 3.50 -23.12 -0.53
C ALA A 150 4.41 -21.97 -0.09
N ILE A 151 5.04 -22.07 1.08
CA ILE A 151 6.01 -21.07 1.58
C ILE A 151 7.20 -20.94 0.62
N ASP A 152 7.72 -22.04 0.09
CA ASP A 152 8.86 -22.01 -0.82
C ASP A 152 8.52 -21.26 -2.13
N GLN A 153 7.31 -21.45 -2.68
CA GLN A 153 6.83 -20.68 -3.83
C GLN A 153 6.65 -19.19 -3.51
N MET A 154 6.14 -18.86 -2.32
CA MET A 154 6.04 -17.46 -1.87
C MET A 154 7.42 -16.81 -1.69
N ASN A 155 8.38 -17.56 -1.15
CA ASN A 155 9.74 -17.11 -0.95
C ASN A 155 10.46 -16.78 -2.27
N ILE A 156 10.13 -17.46 -3.38
CA ILE A 156 10.65 -17.08 -4.72
C ILE A 156 10.25 -15.64 -5.08
N VAL A 157 8.99 -15.28 -4.85
CA VAL A 157 8.47 -13.93 -5.11
C VAL A 157 9.10 -12.91 -4.15
N ARG A 158 9.19 -13.25 -2.86
CA ARG A 158 9.77 -12.40 -1.81
C ARG A 158 11.26 -12.13 -2.03
N ALA A 159 12.03 -13.15 -2.41
CA ALA A 159 13.47 -13.03 -2.61
C ALA A 159 13.85 -12.06 -3.73
N ARG A 160 13.03 -11.95 -4.79
CA ARG A 160 13.24 -11.01 -5.90
C ARG A 160 13.30 -9.56 -5.41
N VAL A 161 12.49 -9.21 -4.42
CA VAL A 161 12.43 -7.84 -3.86
C VAL A 161 13.32 -7.68 -2.62
N GLY A 162 14.29 -8.57 -2.42
CA GLY A 162 15.27 -8.47 -1.33
C GLY A 162 14.79 -9.03 0.02
N LEU A 163 13.55 -9.50 0.13
CA LEU A 163 13.06 -10.20 1.32
C LEU A 163 13.56 -11.65 1.33
N LYS A 164 14.85 -11.82 1.65
CA LYS A 164 15.57 -13.10 1.52
C LYS A 164 15.35 -14.08 2.67
N LYS A 165 14.89 -13.60 3.82
CA LYS A 165 14.62 -14.44 4.99
C LYS A 165 13.35 -15.26 4.76
N ASP A 166 13.36 -16.51 5.22
CA ASP A 166 12.23 -17.43 5.09
C ASP A 166 10.97 -16.83 5.73
N LEU A 167 9.84 -16.88 5.02
CA LEU A 167 8.58 -16.30 5.50
C LEU A 167 8.18 -16.81 6.90
N ALA A 168 8.36 -18.10 7.19
CA ALA A 168 8.00 -18.66 8.50
C ALA A 168 8.93 -18.19 9.63
N GLU A 169 10.14 -17.74 9.31
CA GLU A 169 11.04 -17.12 10.29
C GLU A 169 10.79 -15.62 10.48
N CYS A 170 10.13 -14.96 9.52
CA CYS A 170 9.73 -13.57 9.62
C CYS A 170 8.42 -13.38 10.39
N VAL A 171 7.42 -14.25 10.12
CA VAL A 171 6.08 -14.18 10.70
C VAL A 171 5.98 -15.17 11.86
N THR A 172 6.54 -14.79 13.01
CA THR A 172 6.71 -15.69 14.16
C THR A 172 5.48 -15.77 15.06
N ASP A 173 4.53 -14.85 14.92
CA ASP A 173 3.27 -14.81 15.68
C ASP A 173 2.21 -15.76 15.10
N LYS A 174 2.48 -16.39 13.95
CA LYS A 174 1.58 -17.31 13.26
C LYS A 174 2.26 -18.64 13.01
N ASN A 175 1.53 -19.74 13.22
CA ASN A 175 2.05 -21.09 12.99
C ASN A 175 1.98 -21.49 11.52
N LEU A 176 2.67 -20.76 10.63
CA LEU A 176 2.53 -20.90 9.17
C LEU A 176 2.88 -22.29 8.62
N LEU A 177 3.63 -23.11 9.36
CA LEU A 177 4.01 -24.46 8.93
C LEU A 177 2.97 -25.54 9.29
N SER A 178 1.95 -25.21 10.07
CA SER A 178 0.96 -26.18 10.55
C SER A 178 -0.47 -25.67 10.54
N ASP A 179 -0.68 -24.35 10.46
CA ASP A 179 -2.00 -23.73 10.38
C ASP A 179 -2.30 -23.28 8.93
N LYS A 180 -3.15 -24.08 8.27
CA LYS A 180 -3.59 -23.83 6.89
C LYS A 180 -4.28 -22.48 6.74
N ALA A 181 -5.11 -22.08 7.71
CA ALA A 181 -5.86 -20.83 7.63
C ALA A 181 -4.92 -19.63 7.79
N ALA A 182 -3.97 -19.71 8.72
CA ALA A 182 -2.95 -18.67 8.89
C ALA A 182 -2.08 -18.51 7.64
N LEU A 183 -1.59 -19.61 7.06
CA LEU A 183 -0.79 -19.56 5.84
C LEU A 183 -1.60 -19.07 4.63
N LEU A 184 -2.88 -19.43 4.54
CA LEU A 184 -3.75 -18.93 3.48
C LEU A 184 -3.95 -17.41 3.57
N GLU A 185 -4.17 -16.85 4.76
CA GLU A 185 -4.26 -15.39 4.93
C GLU A 185 -2.94 -14.69 4.57
N GLU A 186 -1.79 -15.26 4.92
CA GLU A 186 -0.47 -14.72 4.52
C GLU A 186 -0.24 -14.78 3.00
N LEU A 187 -0.65 -15.88 2.37
CA LEU A 187 -0.60 -16.04 0.91
C LEU A 187 -1.49 -14.99 0.22
N LEU A 188 -2.71 -14.80 0.70
CA LEU A 188 -3.60 -13.74 0.19
C LEU A 188 -3.01 -12.35 0.41
N CYS A 189 -2.32 -12.11 1.54
CA CYS A 189 -1.62 -10.87 1.81
C CYS A 189 -0.43 -10.64 0.86
N GLU A 190 0.36 -11.68 0.56
CA GLU A 190 1.44 -11.63 -0.44
C GLU A 190 0.89 -11.34 -1.84
N ARG A 191 -0.26 -11.93 -2.20
CA ARG A 191 -0.97 -11.58 -3.44
C ARG A 191 -1.39 -10.12 -3.49
N VAL A 192 -1.85 -9.50 -2.39
CA VAL A 192 -2.17 -8.06 -2.37
C VAL A 192 -0.93 -7.21 -2.63
N ARG A 193 0.16 -7.46 -1.88
CA ARG A 193 1.41 -6.70 -1.98
C ARG A 193 2.05 -6.83 -3.35
N GLU A 194 1.93 -8.00 -3.97
CA GLU A 194 2.52 -8.28 -5.26
C GLU A 194 1.65 -7.71 -6.40
N LEU A 195 0.35 -8.04 -6.42
CA LEU A 195 -0.56 -7.86 -7.57
C LEU A 195 -1.50 -6.65 -7.45
N GLU A 196 -1.15 -5.66 -6.62
CA GLU A 196 -1.93 -4.43 -6.54
C GLU A 196 -2.01 -3.72 -7.90
N LEU A 197 -3.17 -3.14 -8.20
CA LEU A 197 -3.52 -2.51 -9.49
C LEU A 197 -3.38 -3.43 -10.71
N GLU A 198 -3.43 -4.75 -10.51
CA GLU A 198 -3.44 -5.77 -11.58
C GLU A 198 -4.75 -6.59 -11.52
N ASP A 199 -5.88 -5.92 -11.25
CA ASP A 199 -7.24 -6.48 -11.21
C ASP A 199 -7.45 -7.75 -10.35
N SER A 200 -6.52 -8.10 -9.46
CA SER A 200 -6.56 -9.38 -8.74
C SER A 200 -7.37 -9.33 -7.45
N ARG A 201 -7.27 -8.22 -6.69
CA ARG A 201 -7.80 -8.14 -5.31
C ARG A 201 -9.30 -8.36 -5.24
N TYR A 202 -10.08 -7.78 -6.15
CA TYR A 202 -11.54 -7.93 -6.13
C TYR A 202 -11.96 -9.40 -6.28
N PHE A 203 -11.39 -10.11 -7.25
CA PHE A 203 -11.70 -11.52 -7.48
C PHE A 203 -11.19 -12.43 -6.35
N ASP A 204 -10.04 -12.11 -5.75
CA ASP A 204 -9.56 -12.80 -4.55
C ASP A 204 -10.56 -12.68 -3.38
N LEU A 205 -11.14 -11.50 -3.16
CA LEU A 205 -12.16 -11.30 -2.14
C LEU A 205 -13.47 -12.03 -2.47
N VAL A 206 -13.89 -12.02 -3.74
CA VAL A 206 -15.12 -12.69 -4.19
C VAL A 206 -15.00 -14.22 -4.04
N ARG A 207 -13.93 -14.82 -4.58
CA ARG A 207 -13.76 -16.29 -4.58
C ARG A 207 -13.58 -16.88 -3.18
N TYR A 208 -12.98 -16.13 -2.27
CA TYR A 208 -12.88 -16.49 -0.86
C TYR A 208 -14.04 -16.00 0.01
N LYS A 209 -15.08 -15.43 -0.60
CA LYS A 209 -16.28 -14.97 0.09
C LYS A 209 -15.99 -14.06 1.29
N ARG A 210 -15.12 -13.06 1.07
CA ARG A 210 -14.58 -12.16 2.09
C ARG A 210 -15.48 -10.96 2.40
N ALA A 211 -16.73 -11.25 2.79
CA ALA A 211 -17.67 -10.23 3.27
C ALA A 211 -17.03 -9.35 4.36
N ASP A 212 -16.30 -9.97 5.29
CA ASP A 212 -15.55 -9.32 6.36
C ASP A 212 -14.60 -8.23 5.86
N ARG A 213 -13.91 -8.47 4.73
CA ARG A 213 -12.96 -7.51 4.15
C ARG A 213 -13.64 -6.38 3.42
N PHE A 214 -14.80 -6.62 2.84
CA PHE A 214 -15.52 -5.56 2.18
C PHE A 214 -16.24 -4.62 3.15
N GLU A 215 -16.74 -5.16 4.27
CA GLU A 215 -17.34 -4.38 5.36
C GLU A 215 -16.29 -3.67 6.23
N LYS A 216 -15.02 -4.11 6.18
CA LYS A 216 -13.92 -3.52 6.93
C LYS A 216 -13.83 -2.01 6.68
N ARG A 217 -13.87 -1.22 7.76
CA ARG A 217 -13.57 0.22 7.76
C ARG A 217 -12.12 0.44 7.36
N LEU A 218 -11.90 1.41 6.46
CA LEU A 218 -10.60 1.72 5.91
C LEU A 218 -10.16 3.10 6.38
N HIS A 219 -8.85 3.29 6.46
CA HIS A 219 -8.26 4.48 7.03
C HIS A 219 -7.32 5.16 6.04
N GLY A 220 -7.15 6.47 6.23
CA GLY A 220 -6.00 7.20 5.71
C GLY A 220 -5.02 7.53 6.84
N LEU A 221 -3.94 8.22 6.47
CA LEU A 221 -2.95 8.74 7.40
C LEU A 221 -2.82 10.25 7.24
N LEU A 222 -2.98 10.97 8.35
CA LEU A 222 -2.57 12.37 8.46
C LEU A 222 -1.14 12.39 8.97
N ALA A 223 -0.28 13.12 8.29
CA ALA A 223 1.04 13.47 8.81
C ALA A 223 1.05 14.97 9.14
N TYR A 224 1.70 15.33 10.24
CA TYR A 224 1.89 16.71 10.68
C TYR A 224 3.38 16.94 10.90
N ARG A 225 3.93 17.99 10.27
CA ARG A 225 5.33 18.37 10.48
C ARG A 225 5.49 18.96 11.90
N LEU A 226 6.54 18.55 12.60
CA LEU A 226 6.85 19.05 13.94
C LEU A 226 7.98 20.09 13.91
N ASP A 227 7.93 21.05 14.83
CA ASP A 227 9.05 21.95 15.12
C ASP A 227 10.07 21.32 16.08
N ASP A 228 11.16 22.03 16.37
CA ASP A 228 12.25 21.55 17.24
C ASP A 228 11.80 21.28 18.68
N THR A 229 10.66 21.82 19.09
CA THR A 229 10.04 21.61 20.40
C THR A 229 9.01 20.47 20.40
N GLY A 230 8.75 19.86 19.25
CA GLY A 230 7.79 18.78 19.07
C GLY A 230 6.35 19.24 18.85
N ASN A 231 6.11 20.52 18.59
CA ASN A 231 4.76 21.04 18.33
C ASN A 231 4.42 20.95 16.84
N ARG A 232 3.14 20.67 16.54
CA ARG A 232 2.62 20.66 15.15
C ARG A 232 2.77 22.05 14.54
N ILE A 233 3.37 22.11 13.35
CA ILE A 233 3.40 23.33 12.54
C ILE A 233 2.06 23.43 11.79
N THR A 234 1.32 24.51 11.99
CA THR A 234 -0.04 24.70 11.46
C THR A 234 -0.10 25.71 10.31
N GLY A 235 -1.17 25.65 9.52
CA GLY A 235 -1.38 26.54 8.38
C GLY A 235 -0.58 26.11 7.14
N ASN A 236 0.16 27.05 6.53
CA ASN A 236 1.02 26.75 5.39
C ASN A 236 2.35 26.14 5.87
N ALA A 237 2.36 24.82 6.07
CA ALA A 237 3.49 24.05 6.58
C ALA A 237 4.45 23.56 5.48
N LYS A 238 4.45 24.20 4.31
CA LYS A 238 5.34 23.86 3.18
C LYS A 238 6.80 23.98 3.57
N TRP A 239 7.60 22.98 3.19
CA TRP A 239 9.05 23.11 3.26
C TRP A 239 9.60 23.63 1.93
N ASN A 240 9.26 22.98 0.83
CA ASN A 240 9.50 23.41 -0.53
C ASN A 240 8.70 24.67 -0.84
N GLU A 241 9.36 25.65 -1.46
CA GLU A 241 8.84 27.02 -1.62
C GLU A 241 8.47 27.73 -0.29
N GLY A 242 8.82 27.14 0.85
CA GLY A 242 8.61 27.67 2.19
C GLY A 242 9.91 27.76 2.97
N ASP A 243 10.04 26.98 4.05
CA ASP A 243 11.20 27.06 4.95
C ASP A 243 12.52 26.65 4.31
N LYS A 244 12.50 25.85 3.25
CA LYS A 244 13.68 25.55 2.44
C LYS A 244 14.34 26.84 1.93
N ASN A 245 13.56 27.83 1.49
CA ASN A 245 14.08 29.12 1.00
C ASN A 245 14.71 29.97 2.10
N LYS A 246 14.46 29.62 3.37
CA LYS A 246 15.05 30.26 4.56
C LYS A 246 16.27 29.49 5.08
N GLY A 247 16.72 28.47 4.37
CA GLY A 247 17.86 27.64 4.75
C GLY A 247 17.55 26.46 5.66
N ALA A 248 16.27 26.15 5.93
CA ALA A 248 15.91 25.00 6.78
C ALA A 248 16.28 23.66 6.13
N LEU A 249 16.71 22.71 6.94
CA LEU A 249 16.91 21.31 6.52
C LEU A 249 15.57 20.64 6.20
N GLN A 250 15.62 19.58 5.41
CA GLN A 250 14.46 18.74 5.10
C GLN A 250 13.81 18.24 6.41
N PRO A 251 12.49 18.34 6.55
CA PRO A 251 11.81 17.85 7.75
C PRO A 251 11.91 16.34 7.86
N THR A 252 12.27 15.86 9.05
CA THR A 252 12.41 14.43 9.38
C THR A 252 11.58 14.02 10.60
N ARG A 253 10.85 14.98 11.20
CA ARG A 253 10.06 14.79 12.42
C ARG A 253 8.60 15.08 12.14
N PHE A 254 7.76 14.10 12.41
CA PHE A 254 6.35 14.10 12.09
C PHE A 254 5.54 13.48 13.23
N GLU A 255 4.30 13.94 13.35
CA GLU A 255 3.27 13.22 14.10
C GLU A 255 2.31 12.60 13.09
N TYR A 256 1.92 11.35 13.33
CA TYR A 256 1.04 10.62 12.44
C TYR A 256 -0.26 10.24 13.15
N GLU A 257 -1.38 10.46 12.48
CA GLU A 257 -2.72 10.19 12.99
C GLU A 257 -3.52 9.38 11.96
N ARG A 258 -4.00 8.20 12.37
CA ARG A 258 -4.92 7.41 11.53
C ARG A 258 -6.32 8.00 11.62
N PHE A 259 -6.98 8.15 10.49
CA PHE A 259 -8.37 8.59 10.43
C PHE A 259 -9.21 7.62 9.61
N GLU A 260 -10.43 7.35 10.05
CA GLU A 260 -11.38 6.52 9.30
C GLU A 260 -11.92 7.31 8.10
N LEU A 261 -11.95 6.68 6.93
CA LEU A 261 -12.52 7.28 5.72
C LEU A 261 -14.03 7.45 5.87
N SER A 262 -14.50 8.67 5.63
CA SER A 262 -15.90 9.07 5.67
C SER A 262 -16.41 9.67 4.34
N LYS A 263 -15.52 9.97 3.39
CA LYS A 263 -15.88 10.64 2.12
C LYS A 263 -15.16 10.01 0.91
N PRO A 264 -15.82 9.13 0.12
CA PRO A 264 -17.16 8.59 0.29
C PRO A 264 -17.22 7.40 1.25
N VAL A 265 -18.35 7.21 1.92
CA VAL A 265 -18.66 5.99 2.67
C VAL A 265 -19.00 4.86 1.70
N ARG A 266 -18.38 3.68 1.85
CA ARG A 266 -18.80 2.51 1.06
C ARG A 266 -20.20 2.09 1.47
N ARG A 267 -21.05 1.71 0.50
CA ARG A 267 -22.42 1.24 0.78
C ARG A 267 -22.45 0.12 1.84
N TRP A 268 -21.43 -0.72 1.88
CA TRP A 268 -21.41 -1.95 2.67
C TRP A 268 -21.01 -1.65 4.12
N TRP A 269 -20.43 -0.47 4.37
CA TRP A 269 -20.17 0.06 5.70
C TRP A 269 -21.43 0.55 6.41
N THR A 270 -22.46 0.92 5.64
CA THR A 270 -23.74 1.43 6.16
C THR A 270 -24.79 0.32 6.24
N TYR A 271 -24.84 -0.56 5.25
CA TYR A 271 -25.92 -1.53 5.09
C TYR A 271 -25.48 -2.99 5.25
N GLY A 272 -24.21 -3.23 5.54
CA GLY A 272 -23.62 -4.57 5.49
C GLY A 272 -23.44 -5.07 4.05
N PHE A 273 -22.81 -6.22 3.94
CA PHE A 273 -22.56 -6.92 2.70
C PHE A 273 -23.64 -7.97 2.43
N ASP A 274 -24.34 -7.80 1.32
CA ASP A 274 -25.28 -8.79 0.79
C ASP A 274 -24.55 -9.79 -0.14
N PRO A 275 -24.65 -11.11 0.09
CA PRO A 275 -24.01 -12.12 -0.75
C PRO A 275 -24.30 -12.02 -2.25
N LYS A 276 -25.38 -11.35 -2.69
CA LYS A 276 -25.64 -11.12 -4.12
C LYS A 276 -24.51 -10.36 -4.82
N TRP A 277 -23.77 -9.52 -4.10
CA TRP A 277 -22.66 -8.72 -4.63
C TRP A 277 -21.42 -9.56 -5.01
N TYR A 278 -21.41 -10.87 -4.72
CA TYR A 278 -20.42 -11.78 -5.30
C TYR A 278 -20.61 -11.99 -6.81
N LEU A 279 -21.78 -11.66 -7.36
CA LEU A 279 -22.07 -11.74 -8.78
C LEU A 279 -22.60 -10.40 -9.28
N SER A 280 -22.18 -9.96 -10.47
CA SER A 280 -22.73 -8.77 -11.10
C SER A 280 -24.12 -9.05 -11.69
N PRO A 281 -25.08 -8.12 -11.64
CA PRO A 281 -26.37 -8.31 -12.27
C PRO A 281 -26.24 -8.32 -13.80
N PHE A 282 -27.05 -9.14 -14.48
CA PHE A 282 -27.26 -8.96 -15.91
C PHE A 282 -28.13 -7.72 -16.16
N PRO A 283 -27.90 -6.95 -17.24
CA PRO A 283 -28.81 -5.87 -17.63
C PRO A 283 -30.25 -6.37 -17.79
N GLN A 284 -31.22 -5.70 -17.16
CA GLN A 284 -32.63 -6.12 -17.21
C GLN A 284 -33.16 -6.22 -18.65
N THR A 285 -32.66 -5.37 -19.55
CA THR A 285 -32.99 -5.42 -20.98
C THR A 285 -32.57 -6.72 -21.65
N GLU A 286 -31.50 -7.36 -21.19
CA GLU A 286 -31.08 -8.67 -21.71
C GLU A 286 -31.97 -9.80 -21.20
N ILE A 287 -32.33 -9.78 -19.92
CA ILE A 287 -33.28 -10.74 -19.33
C ILE A 287 -34.64 -10.67 -20.05
N ASN A 288 -35.12 -9.46 -20.32
CA ASN A 288 -36.42 -9.23 -20.94
C ASN A 288 -36.53 -9.74 -22.39
N LYS A 289 -35.42 -10.09 -23.05
CA LYS A 289 -35.46 -10.68 -24.40
C LYS A 289 -35.98 -12.12 -24.40
N GLY A 290 -36.02 -12.81 -23.25
CA GLY A 290 -36.72 -14.09 -23.10
C GLY A 290 -36.08 -15.29 -23.80
N TYR A 291 -34.79 -15.25 -24.16
CA TYR A 291 -34.07 -16.37 -24.78
C TYR A 291 -33.51 -17.41 -23.79
N GLY A 292 -34.04 -17.43 -22.55
CA GLY A 292 -33.63 -18.37 -21.50
C GLY A 292 -32.52 -17.87 -20.55
N LEU A 293 -32.06 -16.62 -20.67
CA LEU A 293 -31.17 -16.01 -19.69
C LEU A 293 -31.93 -15.70 -18.39
N ILE A 294 -31.46 -16.26 -17.28
CA ILE A 294 -31.98 -15.99 -15.93
C ILE A 294 -31.03 -15.07 -15.15
N GLN A 295 -31.58 -14.29 -14.23
CA GLN A 295 -30.82 -13.36 -13.41
C GLN A 295 -29.96 -14.09 -12.36
N ASN A 296 -28.84 -13.47 -11.97
CA ASN A 296 -28.03 -13.93 -10.84
C ASN A 296 -28.81 -13.82 -9.51
N PRO A 297 -28.57 -14.71 -8.54
CA PRO A 297 -29.31 -14.71 -7.27
C PRO A 297 -29.27 -13.36 -6.53
N GLY A 298 -30.45 -12.86 -6.12
CA GLY A 298 -30.61 -11.64 -5.32
C GLY A 298 -30.72 -10.33 -6.11
N TRP A 299 -30.64 -10.40 -7.45
CA TRP A 299 -30.75 -9.28 -8.37
C TRP A 299 -32.08 -9.19 -9.08
#